data_AF-M5FSC7-F1
#
_entry.id   AF-M5FSC7-F1
#
_cell.length_a   1.000
_cell.length_b   1.000
_cell.length_c   1.000
_cell.angle_alpha   90.00
_cell.angle_beta   90.00
_cell.angle_gamma   90.00
#
_symmetry.space_group_name_H-M   'P 1'
#
loop_
_entity.id
_entity.type
_entity.pdbx_description
1 polymer ?
#
loop_
_entity_poly.entity_id
_entity_poly.type
_entity_poly.pdbx_seq_one_letter_code
_entity_poly.pdbx_strand_id
1 'polypeptide(L)'
;LIDVYGPDITFGYDISCTHLVTVLQSSIGEKAKQSRLRFFVEAFHGYAHNRRCQIHYHPCFLTSAGLEDFETCEWIFSQENQCAHLFQHGSAFHRHLTLDWFYQTWDPDHHTVLGDYLFQNYRKALKIIRTEGATVTALLQMLNLMTDDLLKFQRDEEEFFERLEREPMVDEKAYEYLDVLKLLDKVWCVGPGFLTKKRVFISRQGRACSE
;
A
#
# COMPACT_ATOMS: atom_id res chain seq x y z
N LEU A 1 1.06 0.14 23.17
CA LEU A 1 2.02 -0.40 22.19
C LEU A 1 3.41 0.21 22.38
N ILE A 2 3.58 1.53 22.20
CA ILE A 2 4.87 2.21 22.47
C ILE A 2 5.39 1.90 23.89
N ASP A 3 4.54 1.92 24.92
CA ASP A 3 4.94 1.60 26.30
C ASP A 3 5.33 0.14 26.54
N VAL A 4 4.82 -0.77 25.70
CA VAL A 4 4.97 -2.21 25.89
C VAL A 4 6.19 -2.73 25.12
N TYR A 5 6.34 -2.29 23.86
CA TYR A 5 7.35 -2.78 22.93
C TYR A 5 8.52 -1.82 22.74
N GLY A 6 8.40 -0.57 23.20
CA GLY A 6 9.46 0.43 23.13
C GLY A 6 9.48 1.25 21.82
N PRO A 7 10.62 1.88 21.50
CA PRO A 7 10.79 2.66 20.28
C PRO A 7 10.97 1.79 19.03
N ASP A 8 10.96 2.42 17.86
CA ASP A 8 11.18 1.82 16.53
C ASP A 8 10.15 0.76 16.13
N ILE A 9 8.96 0.79 16.73
CA ILE A 9 7.86 -0.08 16.32
C ILE A 9 7.22 0.41 15.02
N THR A 10 6.75 -0.55 14.25
CA THR A 10 6.16 -0.34 12.92
C THR A 10 4.71 -0.81 12.90
N PHE A 11 3.83 -0.09 12.19
CA PHE A 11 2.43 -0.46 12.01
C PHE A 11 2.02 -0.45 10.54
N GLY A 12 1.32 -1.50 10.13
CA GLY A 12 0.58 -1.54 8.88
C GLY A 12 -0.81 -0.94 9.04
N TYR A 13 -1.23 -0.15 8.05
CA TYR A 13 -2.62 0.26 7.88
C TYR A 13 -2.83 0.80 6.46
N ASP A 14 -3.92 0.42 5.80
CA ASP A 14 -4.30 0.91 4.46
C ASP A 14 -4.15 2.41 4.28
N ILE A 15 -4.59 3.19 5.26
CA ILE A 15 -4.57 4.66 5.21
C ILE A 15 -3.43 5.26 6.01
N SER A 16 -2.35 4.51 6.25
CA SER A 16 -1.18 4.93 7.03
C SER A 16 -0.66 6.32 6.68
N CYS A 17 -0.67 6.68 5.40
CA CYS A 17 -0.18 7.98 4.92
C CYS A 17 -0.95 9.18 5.48
N THR A 18 -2.26 9.04 5.71
CA THR A 18 -3.09 10.08 6.35
C THR A 18 -3.22 9.82 7.85
N HIS A 19 -3.24 8.56 8.27
CA HIS A 19 -3.36 8.19 9.68
C HIS A 19 -2.18 8.68 10.52
N LEU A 20 -0.96 8.65 9.98
CA LEU A 20 0.20 9.21 10.66
C LEU A 20 -0.02 10.69 11.02
N VAL A 21 -0.65 11.49 10.14
CA VAL A 21 -0.96 12.90 10.43
C VAL A 21 -1.86 13.01 11.65
N THR A 22 -2.92 12.19 11.70
CA THR A 22 -3.84 12.12 12.84
C THR A 22 -3.10 11.75 14.13
N VAL A 23 -2.23 10.74 14.09
CA VAL A 23 -1.42 10.32 15.24
C VAL A 23 -0.52 11.45 15.73
N LEU A 24 0.17 12.14 14.82
CA LEU A 24 1.07 13.23 15.15
C LEU A 24 0.36 14.47 15.71
N GLN A 25 -0.92 14.68 15.36
CA GLN A 25 -1.76 15.77 15.86
C GLN A 25 -2.53 15.41 17.15
N SER A 26 -2.53 14.14 17.54
CA SER A 26 -3.20 13.67 18.74
C SER A 26 -2.38 13.89 20.02
N SER A 27 -2.97 13.55 21.17
CA SER A 27 -2.30 13.60 22.48
C SER A 27 -1.07 12.69 22.58
N ILE A 28 -0.92 11.70 21.68
CA ILE A 28 0.25 10.80 21.64
C ILE A 28 1.30 11.21 20.60
N GLY A 29 1.10 12.31 19.87
CA GLY A 29 1.96 12.70 18.76
C GLY A 29 3.43 12.91 19.14
N GLU A 30 3.68 13.57 20.27
CA GLU A 30 5.06 13.79 20.75
C GLU A 30 5.74 12.47 21.12
N LYS A 31 4.99 11.57 21.77
CA LYS A 31 5.46 10.24 22.13
C LYS A 31 5.78 9.41 20.88
N ALA A 32 4.92 9.45 19.87
CA ALA A 32 5.11 8.78 18.59
C ALA A 32 6.36 9.27 17.85
N LYS A 33 6.63 10.59 17.87
CA LYS A 33 7.86 11.18 17.30
C LYS A 33 9.10 10.70 18.05
N GLN A 34 9.10 10.80 19.38
CA GLN A 34 10.24 10.41 20.22
C GLN A 34 10.53 8.91 20.11
N SER A 35 9.49 8.09 19.97
CA SER A 35 9.61 6.65 19.78
C SER A 35 9.94 6.24 18.34
N ARG A 36 10.06 7.19 17.40
CA ARG A 36 10.25 6.93 15.95
C ARG A 36 9.22 5.94 15.39
N LEU A 37 7.96 6.10 15.81
CA LEU A 37 6.85 5.29 15.32
C LEU A 37 6.74 5.41 13.79
N ARG A 38 6.78 4.27 13.10
CA ARG A 38 6.68 4.24 11.63
C ARG A 38 5.42 3.53 11.18
N PHE A 39 4.79 4.08 10.16
CA PHE A 39 3.59 3.52 9.54
C PHE A 39 3.91 3.03 8.13
N PHE A 40 3.20 1.98 7.72
CA PHE A 40 3.28 1.35 6.42
C PHE A 40 1.90 1.23 5.82
N VAL A 41 1.79 1.47 4.53
CA VAL A 41 0.62 1.02 3.76
C VAL A 41 0.90 -0.42 3.35
N GLU A 42 -0.09 -1.28 3.51
CA GLU A 42 -0.01 -2.71 3.23
C GLU A 42 0.40 -2.98 1.77
N ALA A 43 1.16 -4.05 1.52
CA ALA A 43 1.88 -4.23 0.26
C ALA A 43 0.97 -4.32 -0.97
N PHE A 44 -0.22 -4.89 -0.84
CA PHE A 44 -1.19 -5.00 -1.91
C PHE A 44 -1.86 -3.64 -2.17
N HIS A 45 -2.35 -3.01 -1.10
CA HIS A 45 -3.05 -1.73 -1.18
C HIS A 45 -2.12 -0.56 -1.52
N GLY A 46 -0.85 -0.63 -1.16
CA GLY A 46 0.15 0.41 -1.37
C GLY A 46 0.27 0.82 -2.84
N TYR A 47 0.17 -0.13 -3.78
CA TYR A 47 0.23 0.19 -5.21
C TYR A 47 -0.96 1.00 -5.73
N ALA A 48 -2.09 1.00 -5.02
CA ALA A 48 -3.24 1.84 -5.36
C ALA A 48 -3.05 3.31 -4.95
N HIS A 49 -2.05 3.59 -4.12
CA HIS A 49 -1.75 4.95 -3.67
C HIS A 49 -0.90 5.68 -4.71
N ASN A 50 -0.89 7.02 -4.65
CA ASN A 50 -0.02 7.81 -5.51
C ASN A 50 1.46 7.49 -5.27
N ARG A 51 2.31 7.77 -6.26
CA ARG A 51 3.73 7.38 -6.21
C ARG A 51 4.47 7.95 -5.00
N ARG A 52 4.19 9.21 -4.63
CA ARG A 52 4.76 9.85 -3.43
C ARG A 52 4.43 9.07 -2.14
N CYS A 53 3.18 8.61 -2.01
CA CYS A 53 2.77 7.78 -0.89
C CYS A 53 3.47 6.42 -0.90
N GLN A 54 3.62 5.78 -2.07
CA GLN A 54 4.31 4.51 -2.17
C GLN A 54 5.75 4.62 -1.66
N ILE A 55 6.49 5.65 -2.08
CA ILE A 55 7.90 5.80 -1.71
C ILE A 55 8.07 5.92 -0.18
N HIS A 56 7.17 6.64 0.50
CA HIS A 56 7.29 6.91 1.93
C HIS A 56 6.64 5.88 2.85
N TYR A 57 5.75 5.02 2.36
CA TYR A 57 4.95 4.14 3.22
C TYR A 57 4.87 2.69 2.75
N HIS A 58 5.22 2.37 1.52
CA HIS A 58 5.07 1.01 1.02
C HIS A 58 6.26 0.13 1.48
N PRO A 59 6.03 -1.08 2.01
CA PRO A 59 7.06 -1.93 2.62
C PRO A 59 8.22 -2.27 1.68
N CYS A 60 7.96 -2.53 0.40
CA CYS A 60 9.03 -2.78 -0.59
C CYS A 60 10.03 -1.64 -0.79
N PHE A 61 9.64 -0.37 -0.56
CA PHE A 61 10.57 0.77 -0.68
C PHE A 61 11.30 1.08 0.63
N LEU A 62 10.80 0.53 1.75
CA LEU A 62 11.29 0.80 3.09
C LEU A 62 11.93 -0.45 3.68
N THR A 63 13.26 -0.44 3.76
CA THR A 63 14.06 -1.59 4.21
C THR A 63 13.74 -2.09 5.63
N SER A 64 13.05 -1.30 6.45
CA SER A 64 12.70 -1.65 7.83
C SER A 64 11.57 -2.68 7.97
N ALA A 65 10.77 -2.94 6.94
CA ALA A 65 9.69 -3.95 7.00
C ALA A 65 10.20 -5.40 6.83
N GLY A 66 11.37 -5.59 6.21
CA GLY A 66 11.84 -6.92 5.87
C GLY A 66 10.93 -7.64 4.88
N LEU A 67 10.41 -8.81 5.25
CA LEU A 67 9.46 -9.58 4.44
C LEU A 67 8.00 -9.40 4.86
N GLU A 68 7.73 -8.51 5.82
CA GLU A 68 6.38 -8.18 6.26
C GLU A 68 5.63 -7.43 5.16
N ASP A 69 4.45 -7.94 4.80
CA ASP A 69 3.55 -7.30 3.84
C ASP A 69 2.46 -6.48 4.52
N PHE A 70 2.28 -6.66 5.85
CA PHE A 70 1.30 -6.01 6.69
C PHE A 70 -0.16 -6.37 6.40
N GLU A 71 -0.42 -7.42 5.62
CA GLU A 71 -1.77 -7.86 5.20
C GLU A 71 -2.44 -8.80 6.24
N THR A 72 -2.05 -8.69 7.52
CA THR A 72 -2.50 -9.64 8.56
C THR A 72 -4.01 -9.57 8.76
N CYS A 73 -4.61 -8.38 8.60
CA CYS A 73 -6.05 -8.19 8.74
C CYS A 73 -6.82 -8.98 7.68
N GLU A 74 -6.37 -8.97 6.44
CA GLU A 74 -6.95 -9.64 5.28
C GLU A 74 -6.89 -11.16 5.49
N TRP A 75 -5.78 -11.65 6.04
CA TRP A 75 -5.63 -13.07 6.37
C TRP A 75 -6.61 -13.50 7.46
N ILE A 76 -6.77 -12.69 8.52
CA ILE A 76 -7.75 -12.94 9.59
C ILE A 76 -9.16 -12.93 9.02
N PHE A 77 -9.55 -11.90 8.27
CA PHE A 77 -10.89 -11.77 7.68
C PHE A 77 -11.19 -12.91 6.68
N SER A 78 -10.17 -13.37 5.95
CA SER A 78 -10.30 -14.54 5.09
C SER A 78 -10.64 -15.79 5.90
N GLN A 79 -10.02 -15.98 7.06
CA GLN A 79 -10.32 -17.09 7.97
C GLN A 79 -11.68 -16.93 8.65
N GLU A 80 -12.09 -15.71 9.00
CA GLU A 80 -13.43 -15.42 9.55
C GLU A 80 -14.54 -15.83 8.59
N ASN A 81 -14.30 -15.79 7.26
CA ASN A 81 -15.28 -16.25 6.27
C ASN A 81 -15.66 -17.72 6.45
N GLN A 82 -14.83 -18.53 7.10
CA GLN A 82 -15.18 -19.91 7.45
C GLN A 82 -16.40 -19.96 8.40
N CYS A 83 -16.60 -18.93 9.21
CA CYS A 83 -17.74 -18.78 10.11
C CYS A 83 -18.97 -18.13 9.44
N ALA A 84 -18.87 -17.64 8.20
CA ALA A 84 -19.94 -16.88 7.54
C ALA A 84 -21.27 -17.66 7.45
N HIS A 85 -21.21 -18.97 7.24
CA HIS A 85 -22.39 -19.83 7.19
C HIS A 85 -23.15 -19.90 8.53
N LEU A 86 -22.45 -19.74 9.65
CA LEU A 86 -23.06 -19.67 10.99
C LEU A 86 -23.73 -18.31 11.21
N PHE A 87 -23.24 -17.25 10.57
CA PHE A 87 -23.82 -15.91 10.70
C PHE A 87 -25.12 -15.74 9.94
N GLN A 88 -25.25 -16.38 8.78
CA GLN A 88 -26.41 -16.21 7.88
C GLN A 88 -27.74 -16.54 8.58
N HIS A 89 -27.74 -17.52 9.48
CA HIS A 89 -28.94 -17.95 10.21
C HIS A 89 -28.89 -17.64 11.71
N GLY A 90 -27.80 -17.06 12.20
CA GLY A 90 -27.60 -16.73 13.61
C GLY A 90 -28.30 -15.44 14.01
N SER A 91 -28.90 -15.41 15.21
CA SER A 91 -29.33 -14.14 15.82
C SER A 91 -28.12 -13.25 16.14
N ALA A 92 -28.34 -11.97 16.44
CA ALA A 92 -27.24 -11.06 16.82
C ALA A 92 -26.39 -11.61 17.96
N PHE A 93 -27.00 -12.23 18.97
CA PHE A 93 -26.29 -12.88 20.06
C PHE A 93 -25.39 -14.02 19.57
N HIS A 94 -25.90 -14.93 18.74
CA HIS A 94 -25.11 -16.05 18.22
C HIS A 94 -23.97 -15.60 17.32
N ARG A 95 -24.15 -14.54 16.53
CA ARG A 95 -23.07 -13.99 15.70
C ARG A 95 -21.91 -13.45 16.54
N HIS A 96 -22.22 -12.69 17.60
CA HIS A 96 -21.18 -12.20 18.51
C HIS A 96 -20.48 -13.34 19.26
N LEU A 97 -21.23 -14.36 19.71
CA LEU A 97 -20.66 -15.52 20.37
C LEU A 97 -19.72 -16.30 19.42
N THR A 98 -20.12 -16.50 18.17
CA THR A 98 -19.29 -17.17 17.16
C THR A 98 -18.01 -16.37 16.86
N LEU A 99 -18.08 -15.04 16.76
CA LEU A 99 -16.90 -14.19 16.60
C LEU A 99 -15.96 -14.27 17.83
N ASP A 100 -16.53 -14.18 19.03
CA ASP A 100 -15.76 -14.29 20.28
C ASP A 100 -15.02 -15.63 20.35
N TRP A 101 -15.70 -16.74 20.05
CA TRP A 101 -15.08 -18.05 19.98
C TRP A 101 -14.01 -18.15 18.90
N PHE A 102 -14.27 -17.62 17.69
CA PHE A 102 -13.28 -17.60 16.63
C PHE A 102 -11.98 -16.93 17.12
N TYR A 103 -12.06 -15.74 17.69
CA TYR A 103 -10.87 -15.01 18.16
C TYR A 103 -10.18 -15.68 19.35
N GLN A 104 -10.95 -16.27 20.28
CA GLN A 104 -10.38 -17.04 21.40
C GLN A 104 -9.61 -18.28 20.94
N THR A 105 -9.98 -18.87 19.80
CA THR A 105 -9.25 -20.00 19.21
C THR A 105 -8.12 -19.56 18.27
N TRP A 106 -8.33 -18.51 17.50
CA TRP A 106 -7.39 -18.07 16.47
C TRP A 106 -6.07 -17.59 17.07
N ASP A 107 -6.11 -16.81 18.15
CA ASP A 107 -4.93 -16.25 18.78
C ASP A 107 -3.94 -17.32 19.31
N PRO A 108 -4.36 -18.30 20.12
CA PRO A 108 -3.44 -19.37 20.57
C PRO A 108 -2.96 -20.24 19.42
N ASP A 109 -3.81 -20.58 18.45
CA ASP A 109 -3.40 -21.37 17.28
C ASP A 109 -2.31 -20.64 16.50
N HIS A 110 -2.47 -19.34 16.26
CA HIS A 110 -1.47 -18.53 15.58
C HIS A 110 -0.16 -18.45 16.36
N HIS A 111 -0.22 -18.29 17.69
CA HIS A 111 0.96 -18.32 18.55
C HIS A 111 1.70 -19.65 18.47
N THR A 112 1.00 -20.79 18.35
CA THR A 112 1.65 -22.11 18.24
C THR A 112 2.42 -22.29 16.94
N VAL A 113 1.95 -21.69 15.83
CA VAL A 113 2.58 -21.80 14.51
C VAL A 113 3.57 -20.67 14.21
N LEU A 114 3.64 -19.64 15.07
CA LEU A 114 4.49 -18.47 14.87
C LEU A 114 5.97 -18.84 14.65
N GLY A 115 6.47 -19.84 15.38
CA GLY A 115 7.84 -20.33 15.21
C GLY A 115 8.13 -20.86 13.81
N ASP A 116 7.21 -21.66 13.26
CA ASP A 116 7.32 -22.20 11.91
C ASP A 116 7.21 -21.08 10.86
N TYR A 117 6.31 -20.12 11.07
CA TYR A 117 6.17 -18.94 10.22
C TYR A 117 7.48 -18.14 10.14
N LEU A 118 8.08 -17.80 11.29
CA LEU A 118 9.35 -17.08 11.37
C LEU A 118 10.50 -17.87 10.72
N PHE A 119 10.56 -19.19 10.96
CA PHE A 119 11.57 -20.05 10.35
C PHE A 119 11.44 -20.11 8.82
N GLN A 120 10.22 -20.21 8.30
CA GLN A 120 9.95 -20.21 6.86
C GLN A 120 10.32 -18.87 6.22
N ASN A 121 9.96 -17.76 6.86
CA ASN A 121 10.33 -16.41 6.41
C ASN A 121 11.85 -16.21 6.39
N TYR A 122 12.56 -16.68 7.42
CA TYR A 122 14.02 -16.64 7.43
C TYR A 122 14.63 -17.43 6.28
N ARG A 123 14.15 -18.66 6.03
CA ARG A 123 14.61 -19.46 4.88
C ARG A 123 14.28 -18.79 3.54
N LYS A 124 13.11 -18.16 3.41
CA LYS A 124 12.72 -17.39 2.23
C LYS A 124 13.68 -16.22 2.01
N ALA A 125 14.02 -15.47 3.05
CA ALA A 125 15.00 -14.37 2.97
C ALA A 125 16.37 -14.86 2.48
N LEU A 126 16.90 -15.95 3.05
CA LEU A 126 18.17 -16.53 2.60
C LEU A 126 18.12 -16.99 1.14
N LYS A 127 16.98 -17.56 0.72
CA LYS A 127 16.78 -17.97 -0.68
C LYS A 127 16.80 -16.75 -1.61
N ILE A 128 16.03 -15.71 -1.29
CA ILE A 128 15.98 -14.44 -2.05
C ILE A 128 17.39 -13.85 -2.21
N ILE A 129 18.14 -13.72 -1.11
CA ILE A 129 19.51 -13.20 -1.15
C ILE A 129 20.40 -14.03 -2.10
N ARG A 130 20.30 -15.36 -2.04
CA ARG A 130 21.10 -16.25 -2.87
C ARG A 130 20.69 -16.22 -4.35
N THR A 131 19.40 -16.22 -4.65
CA THR A 131 18.89 -16.35 -6.03
C THR A 131 18.75 -15.01 -6.71
N GLU A 132 18.04 -14.08 -6.09
CA GLU A 132 17.75 -12.77 -6.66
C GLU A 132 18.93 -11.82 -6.51
N GLY A 133 19.68 -11.92 -5.40
CA GLY A 133 20.88 -11.10 -5.20
C GLY A 133 21.94 -11.33 -6.28
N ALA A 134 22.11 -12.57 -6.74
CA ALA A 134 23.01 -12.88 -7.86
C ALA A 134 22.54 -12.24 -9.18
N THR A 135 21.24 -12.33 -9.46
CA THR A 135 20.62 -11.71 -10.65
C THR A 135 20.75 -10.19 -10.61
N VAL A 136 20.46 -9.56 -9.46
CA VAL A 136 20.61 -8.11 -9.27
C VAL A 136 22.07 -7.70 -9.46
N THR A 137 23.02 -8.44 -8.92
CA THR A 137 24.46 -8.16 -9.09
C THR A 137 24.87 -8.21 -10.56
N ALA A 138 24.40 -9.22 -11.30
CA ALA A 138 24.68 -9.33 -12.73
C ALA A 138 24.05 -8.16 -13.53
N LEU A 139 22.82 -7.76 -13.22
CA LEU A 139 22.16 -6.63 -13.85
C LEU A 139 22.87 -5.30 -13.56
N LEU A 140 23.30 -5.08 -12.31
CA LEU A 140 24.07 -3.90 -11.93
C LEU A 140 25.38 -3.82 -12.73
N GLN A 141 26.11 -4.94 -12.87
CA GLN A 141 27.31 -5.00 -13.69
C GLN A 141 27.03 -4.71 -15.17
N MET A 142 25.97 -5.29 -15.74
CA MET A 142 25.58 -5.06 -17.14
C MET A 142 25.21 -3.60 -17.42
N LEU A 143 24.57 -2.93 -16.45
CA LEU A 143 24.17 -1.53 -16.55
C LEU A 143 25.27 -0.56 -16.12
N ASN A 144 26.43 -1.06 -15.68
CA ASN A 144 27.53 -0.29 -15.11
C ASN A 144 27.07 0.59 -13.92
N LEU A 145 26.25 0.01 -13.05
CA LEU A 145 25.69 0.61 -11.84
C LEU A 145 26.24 -0.07 -10.59
N MET A 146 26.27 0.67 -9.50
CA MET A 146 26.59 0.20 -8.16
C MET A 146 25.33 0.12 -7.31
N THR A 147 25.37 -0.62 -6.20
CA THR A 147 24.25 -0.68 -5.25
C THR A 147 23.89 0.70 -4.69
N ASP A 148 24.87 1.59 -4.52
CA ASP A 148 24.66 2.96 -4.07
C ASP A 148 23.83 3.80 -5.06
N ASP A 149 23.86 3.46 -6.36
CA ASP A 149 23.03 4.12 -7.36
C ASP A 149 21.55 3.80 -7.16
N LEU A 150 21.20 2.61 -6.65
CA LEU A 150 19.82 2.27 -6.32
C LEU A 150 19.28 3.15 -5.19
N LEU A 151 20.09 3.36 -4.14
CA LEU A 151 19.74 4.27 -3.05
C LEU A 151 19.66 5.72 -3.55
N LYS A 152 20.48 6.08 -4.54
CA LYS A 152 20.40 7.39 -5.18
C LYS A 152 19.12 7.53 -5.99
N PHE A 153 18.72 6.56 -6.79
CA PHE A 153 17.49 6.62 -7.57
C PHE A 153 16.26 6.80 -6.69
N GLN A 154 16.21 6.12 -5.54
CA GLN A 154 15.14 6.32 -4.57
C GLN A 154 15.11 7.76 -4.05
N ARG A 155 16.26 8.33 -3.67
CA ARG A 155 16.33 9.74 -3.22
C ARG A 155 15.99 10.74 -4.32
N ASP A 156 16.49 10.51 -5.54
CA ASP A 156 16.22 11.37 -6.70
C ASP A 156 14.71 11.36 -7.02
N GLU A 157 14.06 10.20 -6.86
CA GLU A 157 12.62 10.06 -7.03
C GLU A 157 11.83 10.79 -5.92
N GLU A 158 12.25 10.66 -4.65
CA GLU A 158 11.69 11.43 -3.52
C GLU A 158 11.79 12.94 -3.79
N GLU A 159 12.98 13.43 -4.12
CA GLU A 159 13.25 14.85 -4.40
C GLU A 159 12.43 15.37 -5.59
N PHE A 160 12.27 14.55 -6.63
CA PHE A 160 11.43 14.88 -7.77
C PHE A 160 9.97 15.09 -7.33
N PHE A 161 9.38 14.14 -6.61
CA PHE A 161 7.97 14.23 -6.17
C PHE A 161 7.73 15.27 -5.07
N GLU A 162 8.74 15.65 -4.29
CA GLU A 162 8.65 16.77 -3.35
C GLU A 162 8.61 18.13 -4.06
N ARG A 163 9.35 18.28 -5.17
CA ARG A 163 9.39 19.52 -5.97
C ARG A 163 8.28 19.61 -7.01
N LEU A 164 7.62 18.50 -7.30
CA LEU A 164 6.57 18.44 -8.32
C LEU A 164 5.29 19.15 -7.82
N GLU A 165 5.17 20.44 -8.10
CA GLU A 165 3.95 21.21 -7.81
C GLU A 165 2.82 20.89 -8.80
N ARG A 166 3.17 20.68 -10.07
CA ARG A 166 2.25 20.35 -11.16
C ARG A 166 2.91 19.38 -12.12
N GLU A 167 2.12 18.44 -12.64
CA GLU A 167 2.58 17.55 -13.71
C GLU A 167 3.14 18.37 -14.90
N PRO A 168 4.24 17.91 -15.52
CA PRO A 168 4.78 18.59 -16.68
C PRO A 168 3.73 18.72 -17.78
N MET A 169 3.66 19.90 -18.42
CA MET A 169 2.71 20.18 -19.50
C MET A 169 2.78 19.16 -20.65
N VAL A 170 3.93 18.50 -20.84
CA VAL A 170 4.12 17.45 -21.86
C VAL A 170 3.33 16.20 -21.48
N ASP A 171 3.38 15.79 -20.21
CA ASP A 171 2.66 14.62 -19.71
C ASP A 171 1.15 14.90 -19.70
N GLU A 172 0.74 16.09 -19.24
CA GLU A 172 -0.66 16.53 -19.28
C GLU A 172 -1.23 16.43 -20.71
N LYS A 173 -0.50 16.94 -21.71
CA LYS A 173 -0.90 16.84 -23.13
C LYS A 173 -0.90 15.41 -23.66
N ALA A 174 0.01 14.55 -23.21
CA ALA A 174 0.06 13.15 -23.63
C ALA A 174 -1.18 12.39 -23.13
N TYR A 175 -1.58 12.62 -21.87
CA TYR A 175 -2.82 12.07 -21.32
C TYR A 175 -4.06 12.64 -22.01
N GLU A 176 -4.12 13.96 -22.25
CA GLU A 176 -5.21 14.58 -23.01
C GLU A 176 -5.32 13.95 -24.41
N TYR A 177 -4.21 13.76 -25.10
CA TYR A 177 -4.17 13.10 -26.41
C TYR A 177 -4.68 11.65 -26.35
N LEU A 178 -4.26 10.89 -25.33
CA LEU A 178 -4.69 9.52 -25.12
C LEU A 178 -6.20 9.43 -24.83
N ASP A 179 -6.76 10.37 -24.08
CA ASP A 179 -8.19 10.48 -23.85
C ASP A 179 -8.97 10.81 -25.12
N VAL A 180 -8.43 11.69 -25.97
CA VAL A 180 -8.99 11.98 -27.30
C VAL A 180 -8.97 10.74 -28.18
N LEU A 181 -7.89 9.96 -28.18
CA LEU A 181 -7.81 8.70 -28.93
C LEU A 181 -8.83 7.67 -28.43
N LYS A 182 -8.99 7.50 -27.12
CA LYS A 182 -10.03 6.63 -26.53
C LYS A 182 -11.44 7.07 -26.92
N LEU A 183 -11.68 8.38 -27.02
CA LEU A 183 -12.96 8.91 -27.48
C LEU A 183 -13.19 8.58 -28.96
N LEU A 184 -12.18 8.75 -29.81
CA LEU A 184 -12.24 8.43 -31.23
C LEU A 184 -12.53 6.94 -31.46
N ASP A 185 -11.83 6.05 -30.74
CA ASP A 185 -12.02 4.61 -30.80
C ASP A 185 -13.46 4.21 -30.44
N LYS A 186 -14.02 4.78 -29.35
CA LYS A 186 -15.43 4.56 -28.98
C LYS A 186 -16.41 5.03 -30.07
N VAL A 187 -16.15 6.16 -30.73
CA VAL A 187 -16.99 6.67 -31.83
C VAL A 187 -16.91 5.74 -33.05
N TRP A 188 -15.74 5.17 -33.31
CA TRP A 188 -15.52 4.25 -34.44
C TRP A 188 -16.11 2.86 -34.18
N CYS A 189 -16.02 2.33 -32.95
CA CYS A 189 -16.56 1.02 -32.58
C CYS A 189 -18.08 0.96 -32.48
N VAL A 190 -18.77 2.09 -32.20
CA VAL A 190 -20.25 2.13 -32.06
C VAL A 190 -20.97 2.34 -33.42
N GLY A 191 -20.23 2.60 -34.50
CA GLY A 191 -20.78 2.86 -35.83
C GLY A 191 -21.49 4.23 -35.94
N PRO A 192 -21.69 4.77 -37.16
CA PRO A 192 -22.16 6.15 -37.38
C PRO A 192 -23.63 6.45 -37.00
N GLY A 193 -24.29 5.58 -36.22
CA GLY A 193 -25.73 5.62 -35.99
C GLY A 193 -26.21 6.35 -34.72
N PHE A 194 -25.32 6.73 -33.79
CA PHE A 194 -25.74 7.22 -32.47
C PHE A 194 -24.90 8.41 -31.97
N LEU A 195 -24.92 9.53 -32.69
CA LEU A 195 -24.46 10.81 -32.14
C LEU A 195 -25.53 11.89 -32.34
N THR A 196 -26.58 11.85 -31.50
CA THR A 196 -27.32 13.08 -31.21
C THR A 196 -26.38 14.02 -30.44
N LYS A 197 -26.23 15.24 -30.97
CA LYS A 197 -25.45 16.34 -30.42
C LYS A 197 -25.72 16.54 -28.93
N LYS A 198 -24.94 15.91 -28.04
CA LYS A 198 -24.69 16.48 -26.72
C LYS A 198 -23.43 17.34 -26.83
N ARG A 199 -23.62 18.67 -26.79
CA ARG A 199 -22.56 19.59 -26.41
C ARG A 199 -21.99 19.09 -25.08
N VAL A 200 -20.80 18.53 -25.12
CA VAL A 200 -20.05 18.22 -23.90
C VAL A 200 -19.56 19.57 -23.38
N PHE A 201 -20.24 20.08 -22.36
CA PHE A 201 -19.66 21.09 -21.49
C PHE A 201 -18.47 20.44 -20.80
N ILE A 202 -17.27 20.92 -21.09
CA ILE A 202 -16.09 20.67 -20.26
C ILE A 202 -16.33 21.46 -18.97
N SER A 203 -16.92 20.83 -17.95
CA SER A 203 -16.89 21.40 -16.61
C SER A 203 -15.46 21.26 -16.10
N ARG A 204 -14.71 22.36 -16.12
CA ARG A 204 -13.55 22.51 -15.24
C ARG A 204 -14.05 22.44 -13.81
N GLN A 205 -14.08 21.25 -13.21
CA GLN A 205 -14.05 21.14 -11.75
C GLN A 205 -12.63 21.52 -11.31
N GLY A 206 -12.43 22.82 -11.12
CA GLY A 206 -11.34 23.30 -10.29
C GLY A 206 -11.52 22.70 -8.90
N ARG A 207 -10.51 21.97 -8.44
CA ARG A 207 -10.30 21.74 -7.01
C ARG A 207 -10.08 23.11 -6.38
N ALA A 208 -11.13 23.67 -5.79
CA ALA A 208 -10.97 24.64 -4.72
C ALA A 208 -10.50 23.84 -3.49
N CYS A 209 -9.21 23.98 -3.17
CA CYS A 209 -8.66 23.61 -1.87
C CYS A 209 -8.09 24.91 -1.27
N SER A 210 -8.92 25.54 -0.45
CA SER A 210 -8.73 26.70 0.45
C SER A 210 -10.13 26.92 1.03
N GLU A 211 -10.40 26.89 2.33
CA GLU A 211 -9.61 27.24 3.53
C GLU A 211 -9.65 26.13 4.59
#